data_AF-A0A9P0NXL9-F1
#
_entry.id   AF-A0A9P0NXL9-F1
#
_cell.length_a   1.000
_cell.length_b   1.000
_cell.length_c   1.000
_cell.angle_alpha   90.00
_cell.angle_beta   90.00
_cell.angle_gamma   90.00
#
_symmetry.space_group_name_H-M   'P 1'
#
loop_
_entity.id
_entity.type
_entity.pdbx_description
1 polymer ?
#
loop_
_entity_poly.entity_id
_entity_poly.type
_entity_poly.pdbx_seq_one_letter_code
_entity_poly.pdbx_strand_id
1 'polypeptide(L)'
;MEVFLRSLGDPGFQLGVGLDVGIHQTTVSKIIDKVSREICSKKNQWVKFPATGTMFNRAKDEWAAHNTIPHVIGAIDCKIIKPYVHGDEYINRKGVSTINVQATCNSREMFTSVDASWPGSVHDSRIWYNSPIYPIMYNNQKRVCLLGDSGYGVTPWMLTPFKDPITNIQKYFNRIHARERVIIERCFGQLKTRFPMLNYTIRLKTDRTCRYIMCAFILHNCAKFLNDPDEHFDEMNIEEEAVMPELYAEPNNGEVRRRGIQFRNEIATLMYRQR
;
A
#
# COMPACT_ATOMS: atom_id res chain seq x y z
N MET A 1 24.10 8.09 -8.40
CA MET A 1 23.13 7.38 -7.54
C MET A 1 23.21 7.88 -6.11
N GLU A 2 24.41 8.04 -5.56
CA GLU A 2 24.67 8.55 -4.20
C GLU A 2 23.87 9.81 -3.81
N VAL A 3 23.97 10.90 -4.60
CA VAL A 3 23.21 12.14 -4.36
C VAL A 3 21.70 11.88 -4.24
N PHE A 4 21.15 10.99 -5.06
CA PHE A 4 19.72 10.66 -5.04
C PHE A 4 19.34 9.89 -3.77
N LEU A 5 20.10 8.87 -3.41
CA LEU A 5 19.86 8.08 -2.20
C LEU A 5 20.00 8.93 -0.94
N ARG A 6 21.03 9.78 -0.86
CA ARG A 6 21.20 10.74 0.24
C ARG A 6 20.00 11.68 0.37
N SER A 7 19.39 12.05 -0.76
CA SER A 7 18.18 12.88 -0.80
C SER A 7 16.92 12.15 -0.36
N LEU A 8 16.84 10.81 -0.47
CA LEU A 8 15.73 10.04 0.08
C LEU A 8 15.85 9.82 1.59
N GLY A 9 17.06 9.97 2.13
CA GLY A 9 17.32 10.02 3.57
C GLY A 9 17.04 11.39 4.21
N ASP A 10 16.70 12.41 3.40
CA ASP A 10 16.53 13.80 3.85
C ASP A 10 15.16 14.35 3.42
N PRO A 11 14.43 15.11 4.25
CA PRO A 11 13.09 15.62 3.92
C PRO A 11 13.04 16.76 2.89
N GLY A 12 14.02 16.81 1.96
CA GLY A 12 14.06 17.74 0.84
C GLY A 12 15.04 18.90 0.97
N PHE A 13 15.94 18.89 1.95
CA PHE A 13 17.00 19.90 2.09
C PHE A 13 18.15 19.63 1.12
N GLN A 14 17.92 19.97 -0.16
CA GLN A 14 18.94 19.82 -1.20
C GLN A 14 20.23 20.62 -0.92
N LEU A 15 20.14 21.69 -0.13
CA LEU A 15 21.31 22.44 0.33
C LEU A 15 22.20 21.59 1.25
N GLY A 16 21.60 20.86 2.21
CA GLY A 16 22.33 19.95 3.09
C GLY A 16 22.99 18.81 2.31
N VAL A 17 22.23 18.19 1.39
CA VAL A 17 22.77 17.17 0.47
C VAL A 17 23.94 17.72 -0.36
N GLY A 18 23.85 18.97 -0.82
CA GLY A 18 24.91 19.63 -1.56
C GLY A 18 26.18 19.85 -0.74
N LEU A 19 26.03 20.27 0.53
CA LEU A 19 27.14 20.43 1.45
C LEU A 19 27.83 19.09 1.75
N ASP A 20 27.06 18.04 2.02
CA ASP A 20 27.59 16.70 2.33
C ASP A 20 28.40 16.11 1.17
N VAL A 21 27.95 16.33 -0.07
CA VAL A 21 28.57 15.76 -1.27
C VAL A 21 29.57 16.74 -1.92
N GLY A 22 29.67 17.97 -1.44
CA GLY A 22 30.57 19.00 -1.99
C GLY A 22 30.15 19.55 -3.35
N ILE A 23 28.84 19.63 -3.63
CA ILE A 23 28.29 20.16 -4.90
C ILE A 23 27.21 21.22 -4.68
N HIS A 24 27.07 22.14 -5.63
CA HIS A 24 26.06 23.20 -5.53
C HIS A 24 24.63 22.63 -5.59
N GLN A 25 23.69 23.25 -4.86
CA GLN A 25 22.28 22.82 -4.77
C GLN A 25 21.60 22.67 -6.15
N THR A 26 21.95 23.51 -7.12
CA THR A 26 21.40 23.41 -8.49
C THR A 26 21.83 22.11 -9.18
N THR A 27 23.06 21.65 -8.94
CA THR A 27 23.57 20.36 -9.43
C THR A 27 22.84 19.21 -8.75
N VAL A 28 22.62 19.29 -7.44
CA VAL A 28 21.79 18.35 -6.67
C VAL A 28 20.40 18.24 -7.30
N SER A 29 19.70 19.37 -7.52
CA SER A 29 18.36 19.35 -8.12
C SER A 29 18.33 18.69 -9.50
N LYS A 30 19.33 18.92 -10.36
CA LYS A 30 19.41 18.32 -11.70
C LYS A 30 19.65 16.82 -11.62
N ILE A 31 20.54 16.38 -10.73
CA ILE A 31 20.83 14.95 -10.52
C ILE A 31 19.58 14.23 -10.01
N ILE A 32 18.92 14.78 -8.99
CA ILE A 32 17.73 14.14 -8.41
C ILE A 32 16.60 14.04 -9.43
N ASP A 33 16.34 15.11 -10.20
CA ASP A 33 15.31 15.08 -11.25
C ASP A 33 15.62 14.03 -12.32
N LYS A 34 16.86 13.97 -12.83
CA LYS A 34 17.29 12.97 -13.81
C LYS A 34 17.14 11.54 -13.26
N VAL A 35 17.71 11.27 -12.09
CA VAL A 35 17.70 9.93 -11.49
C VAL A 35 16.29 9.47 -11.14
N SER A 36 15.44 10.35 -10.59
CA SER A 36 14.05 10.00 -10.27
C SER A 36 13.24 9.56 -11.51
N ARG A 37 13.47 10.19 -12.66
CA ARG A 37 12.80 9.81 -13.93
C ARG A 37 13.27 8.44 -14.40
N GLU A 38 14.57 8.17 -14.35
CA GLU A 38 15.14 6.88 -14.73
C GLU A 38 14.62 5.75 -13.83
N ILE A 39 14.56 5.95 -12.52
CA ILE A 39 14.00 4.97 -11.58
C ILE A 39 12.52 4.73 -11.89
N CYS A 40 11.72 5.79 -12.03
CA CYS A 40 10.30 5.67 -12.35
C CYS A 40 10.04 4.99 -13.71
N SER A 41 10.93 5.14 -14.69
CA SER A 41 10.84 4.41 -15.98
C SER A 41 10.83 2.89 -15.79
N LYS A 42 11.37 2.40 -14.67
CA LYS A 42 11.43 0.98 -14.31
C LYS A 42 10.26 0.53 -13.44
N LYS A 43 9.23 1.37 -13.20
CA LYS A 43 8.03 1.03 -12.40
C LYS A 43 7.45 -0.34 -12.79
N ASN A 44 7.19 -0.54 -14.08
CA ASN A 44 6.59 -1.77 -14.60
C ASN A 44 7.50 -3.00 -14.47
N GLN A 45 8.79 -2.83 -14.15
CA GLN A 45 9.71 -3.93 -13.89
C GLN A 45 9.67 -4.37 -12.43
N TRP A 46 9.54 -3.42 -11.51
CA TRP A 46 9.69 -3.64 -10.07
C TRP A 46 8.39 -3.68 -9.28
N VAL A 47 7.34 -2.98 -9.72
CA VAL A 47 6.00 -2.98 -9.09
C VAL A 47 5.04 -3.66 -10.06
N LYS A 48 4.76 -4.94 -9.82
CA LYS A 48 3.96 -5.78 -10.71
C LYS A 48 2.81 -6.45 -9.96
N PHE A 49 1.59 -6.17 -10.40
CA PHE A 49 0.41 -6.85 -9.92
C PHE A 49 0.16 -8.10 -10.75
N PRO A 50 -0.23 -9.25 -10.16
CA PRO A 50 -0.62 -10.42 -10.93
C PRO A 50 -1.85 -10.10 -11.79
N ALA A 51 -1.74 -10.33 -13.10
CA ALA A 51 -2.79 -9.96 -14.06
C ALA A 51 -3.27 -11.13 -14.94
N THR A 52 -2.68 -12.32 -14.79
CA THR A 52 -3.04 -13.52 -15.55
C THR A 52 -3.38 -14.67 -14.62
N GLY A 53 -4.12 -15.66 -15.12
CA GLY A 53 -4.51 -16.84 -14.34
C GLY A 53 -3.33 -17.62 -13.77
N THR A 54 -2.20 -17.68 -14.49
CA THR A 54 -0.97 -18.34 -14.02
C THR A 54 -0.29 -17.52 -12.92
N MET A 55 -0.23 -16.20 -13.06
CA MET A 55 0.32 -15.31 -12.03
C MET A 55 -0.54 -15.31 -10.76
N PHE A 56 -1.87 -15.37 -10.90
CA PHE A 56 -2.78 -15.49 -9.74
C PHE A 56 -2.57 -16.79 -8.97
N ASN A 57 -2.46 -17.92 -9.66
CA ASN A 57 -2.19 -19.19 -8.99
C ASN A 57 -0.86 -19.13 -8.23
N ARG A 58 0.19 -18.64 -8.89
CA ARG A 58 1.50 -18.46 -8.24
C ARG A 58 1.43 -17.56 -7.01
N ALA A 59 0.79 -16.39 -7.11
CA ALA A 59 0.68 -15.46 -5.98
C ALA A 59 -0.13 -16.06 -4.81
N LYS A 60 -1.15 -16.86 -5.12
CA LYS A 60 -1.96 -17.57 -4.14
C LYS A 60 -1.14 -18.65 -3.42
N ASP A 61 -0.35 -19.42 -4.17
CA ASP A 61 0.52 -20.46 -3.61
C ASP A 61 1.64 -19.84 -2.74
N GLU A 62 2.24 -18.73 -3.20
CA GLU A 62 3.22 -17.95 -2.44
C GLU A 62 2.63 -17.34 -1.15
N TRP A 63 1.36 -16.93 -1.16
CA TRP A 63 0.69 -16.46 0.06
C TRP A 63 0.42 -17.61 1.03
N ALA A 64 -0.17 -18.71 0.53
CA ALA A 64 -0.56 -19.86 1.32
C ALA A 64 0.63 -20.60 1.98
N ALA A 65 1.84 -20.45 1.44
CA ALA A 65 3.05 -21.02 2.03
C ALA A 65 3.34 -20.52 3.46
N HIS A 66 2.87 -19.33 3.82
CA HIS A 66 3.15 -18.68 5.11
C HIS A 66 1.90 -18.22 5.86
N ASN A 67 0.72 -18.38 5.27
CA ASN A 67 -0.53 -17.81 5.75
C ASN A 67 -1.68 -18.83 5.71
N THR A 68 -2.74 -18.54 6.44
CA THR A 68 -3.88 -19.43 6.69
C THR A 68 -5.10 -19.08 5.83
N ILE A 69 -5.32 -17.80 5.48
CA ILE A 69 -6.49 -17.43 4.66
C ILE A 69 -6.27 -17.90 3.21
N PRO A 70 -7.11 -18.80 2.69
CA PRO A 70 -7.00 -19.28 1.32
C PRO A 70 -7.36 -18.18 0.32
N HIS A 71 -6.91 -18.36 -0.93
CA HIS A 71 -7.23 -17.48 -2.07
C HIS A 71 -6.65 -16.06 -2.01
N VAL A 72 -5.93 -15.70 -0.96
CA VAL A 72 -5.31 -14.40 -0.84
C VAL A 72 -4.07 -14.32 -1.73
N ILE A 73 -3.87 -13.18 -2.38
CA ILE A 73 -2.67 -12.88 -3.20
C ILE A 73 -1.88 -11.68 -2.68
N GLY A 74 -2.40 -11.00 -1.66
CA GLY A 74 -1.83 -9.79 -1.12
C GLY A 74 -2.73 -9.09 -0.10
N ALA A 75 -2.18 -8.07 0.55
CA ALA A 75 -2.93 -7.13 1.37
C ALA A 75 -2.90 -5.74 0.73
N ILE A 76 -3.93 -4.93 0.98
CA ILE A 76 -4.06 -3.55 0.48
C ILE A 76 -4.24 -2.58 1.64
N ASP A 77 -3.59 -1.43 1.58
CA ASP A 77 -3.80 -0.36 2.55
C ASP A 77 -3.47 1.00 1.90
N CYS A 78 -3.96 2.06 2.52
CA CYS A 78 -3.63 3.44 2.19
C CYS A 78 -2.77 4.03 3.31
N LYS A 79 -1.68 4.74 2.95
CA LYS A 79 -0.94 5.58 3.91
C LYS A 79 -0.94 7.03 3.48
N ILE A 80 -1.08 7.89 4.49
CA ILE A 80 -1.06 9.33 4.35
C ILE A 80 0.40 9.82 4.35
N ILE A 81 0.80 10.57 3.33
CA ILE A 81 2.10 11.25 3.24
C ILE A 81 1.85 12.77 3.19
N LYS A 82 2.67 13.56 3.89
CA LYS A 82 2.52 15.02 4.00
C LYS A 82 3.40 15.75 2.96
N PRO A 83 2.86 16.27 1.84
CA PRO A 83 3.57 17.21 0.98
C PRO A 83 3.67 18.60 1.64
N TYR A 84 4.61 19.43 1.18
CA TYR A 84 4.81 20.80 1.66
C TYR A 84 3.88 21.85 1.03
N VAL A 85 3.29 21.61 -0.14
CA VAL A 85 2.56 22.66 -0.88
C VAL A 85 1.06 22.68 -0.53
N HIS A 86 0.57 23.91 -0.33
CA HIS A 86 -0.81 24.29 -0.05
C HIS A 86 -1.59 24.56 -1.36
N GLY A 87 -2.45 23.62 -1.73
CA GLY A 87 -3.62 23.87 -2.58
C GLY A 87 -4.84 23.28 -1.89
N ASP A 88 -6.00 23.95 -1.97
CA ASP A 88 -7.22 23.57 -1.23
C ASP A 88 -7.65 22.12 -1.49
N GLU A 89 -7.31 21.59 -2.66
CA GLU A 89 -7.61 20.21 -3.08
C GLU A 89 -6.89 19.13 -2.26
N TYR A 90 -5.78 19.44 -1.59
CA TYR A 90 -5.00 18.47 -0.78
C TYR A 90 -5.30 18.54 0.72
N ILE A 91 -6.14 19.48 1.15
CA ILE A 91 -6.48 19.68 2.56
C ILE A 91 -7.38 18.54 3.05
N ASN A 92 -6.88 17.75 4.00
CA ASN A 92 -7.69 16.75 4.69
C ASN A 92 -8.70 17.41 5.66
N ARG A 93 -9.60 16.62 6.28
CA ARG A 93 -10.62 17.10 7.25
C ARG A 93 -10.02 17.86 8.45
N LYS A 94 -8.69 17.80 8.67
CA LYS A 94 -7.93 18.48 9.72
C LYS A 94 -7.17 19.73 9.24
N GLY A 95 -7.36 20.18 8.00
CA GLY A 95 -6.70 21.39 7.48
C GLY A 95 -5.29 21.17 6.91
N VAL A 96 -4.85 19.91 6.73
CA VAL A 96 -3.46 19.58 6.34
C VAL A 96 -3.38 19.00 4.92
N SER A 97 -2.50 19.56 4.09
CA SER A 97 -2.17 19.04 2.76
C SER A 97 -1.58 17.63 2.87
N THR A 98 -2.22 16.63 2.28
CA THR A 98 -1.83 15.21 2.36
C THR A 98 -2.05 14.48 1.03
N ILE A 99 -1.23 13.46 0.77
CA ILE A 99 -1.36 12.54 -0.35
C ILE A 99 -1.69 11.17 0.24
N ASN A 100 -2.79 10.57 -0.20
CA ASN A 100 -3.09 9.17 0.06
C ASN A 100 -2.36 8.30 -0.96
N VAL A 101 -1.55 7.38 -0.43
CA VAL A 101 -0.85 6.39 -1.22
C VAL A 101 -1.47 5.03 -0.98
N GLN A 102 -2.22 4.53 -1.97
CA GLN A 102 -2.72 3.16 -1.95
C GLN A 102 -1.64 2.22 -2.47
N ALA A 103 -1.36 1.16 -1.74
CA ALA A 103 -0.46 0.12 -2.19
C ALA A 103 -0.98 -1.28 -1.85
N THR A 104 -0.60 -2.25 -2.68
CA THR A 104 -0.74 -3.67 -2.36
C THR A 104 0.62 -4.29 -2.15
N CYS A 105 0.74 -5.31 -1.29
CA CYS A 105 1.96 -6.09 -1.12
C CYS A 105 1.69 -7.60 -1.19
N ASN A 106 2.71 -8.38 -1.52
CA ASN A 106 2.67 -9.85 -1.49
C ASN A 106 3.26 -10.42 -0.19
N SER A 107 3.28 -11.75 -0.06
CA SER A 107 3.85 -12.46 1.10
C SER A 107 5.36 -12.29 1.27
N ARG A 108 6.05 -11.73 0.27
CA ARG A 108 7.48 -11.42 0.29
C ARG A 108 7.77 -9.96 0.63
N GLU A 109 6.76 -9.24 1.11
CA GLU A 109 6.87 -7.82 1.50
C GLU A 109 7.29 -6.88 0.37
N MET A 110 6.99 -7.28 -0.87
CA MET A 110 7.19 -6.48 -2.07
C MET A 110 5.87 -5.83 -2.46
N PHE A 111 5.92 -4.54 -2.80
CA PHE A 111 4.76 -3.83 -3.30
C PHE A 111 4.41 -4.27 -4.72
N THR A 112 3.15 -4.64 -4.95
CA THR A 112 2.66 -5.17 -6.24
C THR A 112 1.84 -4.15 -7.01
N SER A 113 1.29 -3.13 -6.34
CA SER A 113 0.63 -1.98 -6.94
C SER A 113 0.87 -0.76 -6.05
N VAL A 114 1.00 0.42 -6.67
CA VAL A 114 1.19 1.69 -5.97
C VAL A 114 0.54 2.81 -6.76
N ASP A 115 -0.30 3.58 -6.08
CA ASP A 115 -0.91 4.82 -6.56
C ASP A 115 -0.75 5.92 -5.50
N ALA A 116 0.02 6.96 -5.84
CA ALA A 116 0.32 8.10 -4.99
C ALA A 116 -0.25 9.42 -5.57
N SER A 117 -1.34 9.33 -6.34
CA SER A 117 -1.93 10.48 -7.05
C SER A 117 -3.15 11.09 -6.35
N TRP A 118 -3.53 10.59 -5.18
CA TRP A 118 -4.79 10.95 -4.52
C TRP A 118 -4.60 11.97 -3.41
N PRO A 119 -5.43 13.02 -3.34
CA PRO A 119 -5.50 13.88 -2.18
C PRO A 119 -5.90 13.12 -0.92
N GLY A 120 -5.40 13.54 0.25
CA GLY A 120 -5.67 12.84 1.51
C GLY A 120 -7.10 12.97 2.04
N SER A 121 -7.93 13.79 1.39
CA SER A 121 -9.38 13.85 1.64
C SER A 121 -10.14 12.70 0.96
N VAL A 122 -9.51 11.96 0.04
CA VAL A 122 -10.16 10.90 -0.73
C VAL A 122 -10.15 9.59 0.05
N HIS A 123 -11.33 9.00 0.23
CA HIS A 123 -11.51 7.73 0.92
C HIS A 123 -10.87 6.55 0.18
N ASP A 124 -10.37 5.58 0.94
CA ASP A 124 -9.61 4.42 0.43
C ASP A 124 -10.40 3.59 -0.57
N SER A 125 -11.70 3.40 -0.33
CA SER A 125 -12.61 2.73 -1.25
C SER A 125 -12.71 3.46 -2.59
N ARG A 126 -12.78 4.79 -2.59
CA ARG A 126 -12.80 5.58 -3.84
C ARG A 126 -11.49 5.43 -4.60
N ILE A 127 -10.35 5.42 -3.91
CA ILE A 127 -9.04 5.17 -4.53
C ILE A 127 -9.02 3.77 -5.15
N TRP A 128 -9.52 2.76 -4.42
CA TRP A 128 -9.63 1.39 -4.89
C TRP A 128 -10.43 1.26 -6.19
N TYR A 129 -11.63 1.85 -6.28
CA TYR A 129 -12.47 1.76 -7.48
C TYR A 129 -11.85 2.42 -8.72
N ASN A 130 -10.98 3.40 -8.53
CA ASN A 130 -10.30 4.10 -9.62
C ASN A 130 -8.90 3.51 -9.89
N SER A 131 -8.49 2.49 -9.14
CA SER A 131 -7.18 1.87 -9.26
C SER A 131 -7.08 1.02 -10.54
N PRO A 132 -5.94 1.04 -11.25
CA PRO A 132 -5.72 0.18 -12.43
C PRO A 132 -5.87 -1.33 -12.16
N ILE A 133 -5.74 -1.74 -10.89
CA ILE A 133 -5.89 -3.15 -10.49
C ILE A 133 -7.33 -3.55 -10.16
N TYR A 134 -8.26 -2.60 -10.02
CA TYR A 134 -9.68 -2.89 -9.84
C TYR A 134 -10.27 -3.75 -10.96
N PRO A 135 -10.16 -3.39 -12.26
CA PRO A 135 -10.70 -4.21 -13.34
C PRO A 135 -10.02 -5.58 -13.44
N ILE A 136 -8.75 -5.71 -13.04
CA ILE A 136 -8.02 -6.99 -12.98
C ILE A 136 -8.66 -7.90 -11.93
N MET A 137 -8.95 -7.37 -10.74
CA MET A 137 -9.57 -8.11 -9.65
C MET A 137 -11.07 -8.36 -9.89
N TYR A 138 -11.80 -7.42 -10.47
CA TYR A 138 -13.21 -7.57 -10.82
C TYR A 138 -13.43 -8.72 -11.81
N ASN A 139 -12.56 -8.84 -12.81
CA ASN A 139 -12.63 -9.87 -13.85
C ASN A 139 -11.84 -11.16 -13.51
N ASN A 140 -11.32 -11.28 -12.28
CA ASN A 140 -10.51 -12.44 -11.93
C ASN A 140 -11.36 -13.73 -11.88
N GLN A 141 -10.97 -14.74 -12.65
CA GLN A 141 -11.66 -16.03 -12.71
C GLN A 141 -11.07 -17.08 -11.75
N LYS A 142 -10.02 -16.72 -10.99
CA LYS A 142 -9.29 -17.63 -10.11
C LYS A 142 -9.79 -17.59 -8.65
N ARG A 143 -10.89 -16.88 -8.40
CA ARG A 143 -11.44 -16.59 -7.06
C ARG A 143 -10.36 -16.03 -6.13
N VAL A 144 -9.42 -15.23 -6.62
CA VAL A 144 -8.39 -14.59 -5.79
C VAL A 144 -8.91 -13.33 -5.14
N CYS A 145 -8.35 -12.99 -3.98
CA CYS A 145 -8.74 -11.82 -3.20
C CYS A 145 -7.56 -11.10 -2.55
N LEU A 146 -7.79 -9.84 -2.17
CA LEU A 146 -6.90 -9.04 -1.33
C LEU A 146 -7.48 -8.95 0.10
N LEU A 147 -6.61 -8.78 1.09
CA LEU A 147 -7.01 -8.40 2.45
C LEU A 147 -7.10 -6.88 2.57
N GLY A 148 -8.32 -6.36 2.79
CA GLY A 148 -8.64 -4.95 3.03
C GLY A 148 -9.08 -4.71 4.48
N ASP A 149 -9.04 -3.47 4.96
CA ASP A 149 -9.68 -3.07 6.22
C ASP A 149 -11.19 -2.89 6.01
N SER A 150 -11.89 -2.47 7.07
CA SER A 150 -13.33 -2.22 7.00
C SER A 150 -13.74 -1.09 6.02
N GLY A 151 -12.82 -0.20 5.64
CA GLY A 151 -13.05 0.93 4.74
C GLY A 151 -13.27 0.55 3.28
N TYR A 152 -12.73 -0.60 2.82
CA TYR A 152 -12.86 -1.05 1.42
C TYR A 152 -14.19 -1.75 1.09
N GLY A 153 -14.91 -2.26 2.10
CA GLY A 153 -16.10 -3.08 1.89
C GLY A 153 -15.80 -4.51 1.42
N VAL A 154 -16.70 -5.45 1.73
CA VAL A 154 -16.52 -6.87 1.36
C VAL A 154 -17.03 -7.15 -0.05
N THR A 155 -16.20 -7.80 -0.86
CA THR A 155 -16.52 -8.28 -2.23
C THR A 155 -15.88 -9.66 -2.44
N PRO A 156 -16.17 -10.37 -3.56
CA PRO A 156 -15.50 -11.64 -3.87
C PRO A 156 -13.97 -11.53 -4.06
N TRP A 157 -13.46 -10.31 -4.26
CA TRP A 157 -12.05 -10.02 -4.49
C TRP A 157 -11.40 -9.16 -3.38
N MET A 158 -12.17 -8.75 -2.36
CA MET A 158 -11.71 -7.96 -1.22
C MET A 158 -12.30 -8.51 0.07
N LEU A 159 -11.47 -9.14 0.90
CA LEU A 159 -11.86 -9.65 2.21
C LEU A 159 -11.58 -8.61 3.29
N THR A 160 -12.62 -8.26 4.04
CA THR A 160 -12.59 -7.30 5.14
C THR A 160 -13.09 -7.97 6.42
N PRO A 161 -12.69 -7.48 7.62
CA PRO A 161 -13.10 -8.10 8.87
C PRO A 161 -14.63 -8.06 9.08
N PHE A 162 -15.14 -8.96 9.89
CA PHE A 162 -16.50 -8.84 10.42
C PHE A 162 -16.56 -7.61 11.33
N LYS A 163 -17.50 -6.69 11.07
CA LYS A 163 -17.65 -5.45 11.84
C LYS A 163 -17.96 -5.71 13.32
N ASP A 164 -18.87 -6.65 13.56
CA ASP A 164 -19.34 -7.03 14.90
C ASP A 164 -19.25 -8.56 15.04
N PRO A 165 -18.07 -9.13 15.36
CA PRO A 165 -17.87 -10.58 15.40
C PRO A 165 -18.48 -11.20 16.68
N ILE A 166 -19.66 -11.81 16.53
CA ILE A 166 -20.40 -12.44 17.65
C ILE A 166 -19.97 -13.91 17.81
N THR A 167 -19.86 -14.65 16.71
CA THR A 167 -19.58 -16.09 16.74
C THR A 167 -18.09 -16.39 16.87
N ASN A 168 -17.74 -17.57 17.40
CA ASN A 168 -16.34 -18.02 17.48
C ASN A 168 -15.69 -18.12 16.08
N ILE A 169 -16.46 -18.46 15.05
CA ILE A 169 -16.00 -18.49 13.65
C ILE A 169 -15.60 -17.07 13.20
N GLN A 170 -16.44 -16.07 13.46
CA GLN A 170 -16.15 -14.68 13.10
C GLN A 170 -14.96 -14.12 13.87
N LYS A 171 -14.88 -14.38 15.19
CA LYS A 171 -13.76 -13.95 16.04
C LYS A 171 -12.44 -14.58 15.58
N TYR A 172 -12.46 -15.87 15.26
CA TYR A 172 -11.29 -16.57 14.72
C TYR A 172 -10.86 -16.00 13.37
N PHE A 173 -11.82 -15.79 12.45
CA PHE A 173 -11.52 -15.15 11.16
C PHE A 173 -10.90 -13.77 11.35
N ASN A 174 -11.48 -12.88 12.16
CA ASN A 174 -10.93 -11.55 12.40
C ASN A 174 -9.52 -11.59 12.99
N ARG A 175 -9.25 -12.52 13.92
CA ARG A 175 -7.90 -12.69 14.49
C ARG A 175 -6.87 -13.07 13.43
N ILE A 176 -7.21 -14.02 12.54
CA ILE A 176 -6.31 -14.42 11.46
C ILE A 176 -6.19 -13.33 10.40
N HIS A 177 -7.31 -12.68 10.03
CA HIS A 177 -7.34 -11.57 9.08
C HIS A 177 -6.43 -10.42 9.54
N ALA A 178 -6.54 -10.00 10.81
CA ALA A 178 -5.67 -9.01 11.39
C ALA A 178 -4.19 -9.43 11.30
N ARG A 179 -3.86 -10.65 11.76
CA ARG A 179 -2.48 -11.18 11.72
C ARG A 179 -1.89 -11.17 10.30
N GLU A 180 -2.65 -11.57 9.29
CA GLU A 180 -2.17 -11.63 7.91
C GLU A 180 -2.16 -10.27 7.22
N ARG A 181 -3.05 -9.35 7.62
CA ARG A 181 -3.08 -7.98 7.11
C ARG A 181 -1.89 -7.16 7.61
N VAL A 182 -1.37 -7.42 8.83
CA VAL A 182 -0.20 -6.68 9.39
C VAL A 182 0.98 -6.61 8.42
N ILE A 183 1.13 -7.55 7.49
CA ILE A 183 2.19 -7.50 6.47
C ILE A 183 2.19 -6.20 5.64
N ILE A 184 1.04 -5.61 5.28
CA ILE A 184 1.05 -4.35 4.50
C ILE A 184 1.50 -3.18 5.38
N GLU A 185 1.10 -3.15 6.65
CA GLU A 185 1.56 -2.16 7.62
C GLU A 185 3.07 -2.27 7.85
N ARG A 186 3.57 -3.50 7.98
CA ARG A 186 5.01 -3.78 8.09
C ARG A 186 5.77 -3.37 6.84
N CYS A 187 5.24 -3.60 5.64
CA CYS A 187 5.84 -3.13 4.39
C CYS A 187 5.96 -1.59 4.37
N PHE A 188 4.91 -0.88 4.79
CA PHE A 188 4.94 0.57 4.90
C PHE A 188 5.92 1.05 5.98
N GLY A 189 6.01 0.34 7.10
CA GLY A 189 6.99 0.56 8.15
C GLY A 189 8.42 0.48 7.62
N GLN A 190 8.77 -0.66 7.01
CA GLN A 190 10.07 -0.87 6.37
C GLN A 190 10.39 0.18 5.31
N LEU A 191 9.41 0.55 4.47
CA LEU A 191 9.57 1.61 3.47
C LEU A 191 9.94 2.96 4.11
N LYS A 192 9.25 3.33 5.19
CA LYS A 192 9.48 4.58 5.93
C LYS A 192 10.80 4.58 6.69
N THR A 193 11.22 3.44 7.23
CA THR A 193 12.53 3.28 7.86
C THR A 193 13.65 3.41 6.82
N ARG A 194 13.51 2.73 5.67
CA ARG A 194 14.50 2.75 4.58
C ARG A 194 14.58 4.10 3.88
N PHE A 195 13.47 4.84 3.79
CA PHE A 195 13.40 6.17 3.18
C PHE A 195 12.77 7.19 4.15
N PRO A 196 13.54 7.67 5.15
CA PRO A 196 13.06 8.57 6.20
C PRO A 196 12.36 9.83 5.70
N MET A 197 12.63 10.30 4.47
CA MET A 197 11.90 11.44 3.89
C MET A 197 10.37 11.28 3.94
N LEU A 198 9.87 10.03 3.95
CA LEU A 198 8.43 9.72 3.99
C LEU A 198 7.79 9.93 5.38
N ASN A 199 8.60 10.08 6.43
CA ASN A 199 8.14 10.38 7.79
C ASN A 199 7.91 11.88 8.03
N TYR A 200 8.44 12.72 7.15
CA TYR A 200 8.43 14.17 7.31
C TYR A 200 7.63 14.87 6.21
N THR A 201 7.41 16.17 6.38
CA THR A 201 6.84 16.99 5.31
C THR A 201 7.85 17.14 4.18
N ILE A 202 7.52 16.61 2.99
CA ILE A 202 8.40 16.63 1.82
C ILE A 202 8.36 18.03 1.19
N ARG A 203 9.46 18.77 1.28
CA ARG A 203 9.62 20.17 0.80
C ARG A 203 9.80 20.29 -0.71
N LEU A 204 8.93 19.63 -1.48
CA LEU A 204 8.92 19.62 -2.94
C LEU A 204 7.51 19.94 -3.47
N LYS A 205 7.45 20.38 -4.73
CA LYS A 205 6.18 20.48 -5.47
C LYS A 205 5.51 19.10 -5.56
N THR A 206 4.18 19.06 -5.50
CA THR A 206 3.38 17.82 -5.45
C THR A 206 3.75 16.82 -6.55
N ASP A 207 3.95 17.28 -7.79
CA ASP A 207 4.35 16.44 -8.93
C ASP A 207 5.68 15.70 -8.68
N ARG A 208 6.64 16.39 -8.05
CA ARG A 208 7.93 15.81 -7.68
C ARG A 208 7.78 14.90 -6.48
N THR A 209 6.95 15.25 -5.51
CA THR A 209 6.64 14.44 -4.33
C THR A 209 6.08 13.07 -4.73
N CYS A 210 5.04 13.02 -5.57
CA CYS A 210 4.48 11.75 -6.07
C CYS A 210 5.53 10.89 -6.78
N ARG A 211 6.42 11.51 -7.56
CA ARG A 211 7.51 10.80 -8.24
C ARG A 211 8.53 10.21 -7.26
N TYR A 212 8.89 10.95 -6.21
CA TYR A 212 9.88 10.48 -5.23
C TYR A 212 9.30 9.39 -4.34
N ILE A 213 8.02 9.52 -3.98
CA ILE A 213 7.26 8.44 -3.34
C ILE A 213 7.39 7.19 -4.22
N MET A 214 7.06 7.25 -5.51
CA MET A 214 7.23 6.10 -6.39
C MET A 214 8.67 5.56 -6.44
N CYS A 215 9.68 6.42 -6.44
CA CYS A 215 11.06 5.97 -6.40
C CYS A 215 11.36 5.16 -5.14
N ALA A 216 10.86 5.59 -3.97
CA ALA A 216 11.03 4.86 -2.72
C ALA A 216 10.41 3.46 -2.80
N PHE A 217 9.18 3.32 -3.32
CA PHE A 217 8.54 2.01 -3.51
C PHE A 217 9.31 1.10 -4.48
N ILE A 218 9.84 1.64 -5.59
CA ILE A 218 10.65 0.87 -6.55
C ILE A 218 11.94 0.40 -5.89
N LEU A 219 12.65 1.30 -5.21
CA LEU A 219 13.91 0.98 -4.55
C LEU A 219 13.72 0.03 -3.36
N HIS A 220 12.60 0.10 -2.64
CA HIS A 220 12.24 -0.89 -1.62
C HIS A 220 12.13 -2.29 -2.23
N ASN A 221 11.43 -2.43 -3.35
CA ASN A 221 11.35 -3.72 -4.04
C ASN A 221 12.72 -4.19 -4.56
N CYS A 222 13.59 -3.27 -5.03
CA CYS A 222 14.98 -3.61 -5.36
C CYS A 222 15.73 -4.15 -4.14
N ALA A 223 15.62 -3.48 -2.99
CA ALA A 223 16.27 -3.88 -1.75
C ALA A 223 15.80 -5.28 -1.29
N LYS A 224 14.49 -5.53 -1.33
CA LYS A 224 13.90 -6.86 -1.07
C LYS A 224 14.42 -7.94 -2.02
N PHE A 225 14.56 -7.62 -3.30
CA PHE A 225 15.11 -8.54 -4.29
C PHE A 225 16.59 -8.86 -4.03
N LEU A 226 17.35 -7.88 -3.56
CA LEU A 226 18.77 -8.03 -3.21
C LEU A 226 18.99 -8.66 -1.82
N ASN A 227 17.93 -8.97 -1.07
CA ASN A 227 17.98 -9.41 0.33
C ASN A 227 18.74 -8.42 1.23
N ASP A 228 18.62 -7.13 0.94
CA ASP A 228 19.14 -6.07 1.80
C ASP A 228 18.37 -6.13 3.15
N PRO A 229 19.06 -6.26 4.29
CA PRO A 229 18.40 -6.42 5.59
C PRO A 229 17.38 -5.31 5.86
N ASP A 230 16.29 -5.68 6.52
CA ASP A 230 15.37 -4.72 7.08
C ASP A 230 15.86 -4.28 8.46
N GLU A 231 15.85 -2.99 8.70
CA GLU A 231 15.98 -2.47 10.06
C GLU A 231 14.76 -2.89 10.89
N HIS A 232 14.95 -3.17 12.18
CA HIS A 232 13.90 -3.67 13.07
C HIS A 232 12.69 -2.72 13.07
N PHE A 233 11.56 -3.19 12.53
CA PHE A 233 10.27 -2.53 12.64
C PHE A 233 9.57 -3.04 13.90
N ASP A 234 9.29 -2.15 14.84
CA ASP A 234 8.57 -2.49 16.07
C ASP A 234 7.06 -2.53 15.77
N GLU A 235 6.51 -3.73 15.57
CA GLU A 235 5.10 -3.96 15.23
C GLU A 235 4.14 -3.40 16.31
N MET A 236 4.64 -3.11 17.52
CA MET A 236 3.87 -2.53 18.63
C MET A 236 3.49 -1.05 18.45
N ASN A 237 4.06 -0.33 17.48
CA ASN A 237 3.81 1.10 17.23
C ASN A 237 2.82 1.35 16.07
N ILE A 238 2.01 0.36 15.68
CA ILE A 238 0.93 0.58 14.71
C ILE A 238 -0.16 1.43 15.40
N GLU A 239 -0.12 2.75 15.19
CA GLU A 239 -1.24 3.62 15.54
C GLU A 239 -2.44 3.25 14.66
N GLU A 240 -3.48 2.64 15.25
CA GLU A 240 -4.80 2.54 14.64
C GLU A 240 -5.36 3.97 14.49
N GLU A 241 -5.12 4.63 13.35
CA GLU A 241 -5.90 5.82 13.02
C GLU A 241 -7.37 5.39 12.86
N ALA A 242 -8.20 5.75 13.84
CA ALA A 242 -9.63 5.50 13.81
C ALA A 242 -10.27 6.24 12.62
N VAL A 243 -10.43 5.54 11.50
CA VAL A 243 -11.22 6.02 10.37
C VAL A 243 -12.69 5.80 10.71
N MET A 244 -13.44 6.89 10.90
CA MET A 244 -14.90 6.86 10.94
C MET A 244 -15.42 6.22 9.64
N PRO A 245 -16.07 5.04 9.70
CA PRO A 245 -16.53 4.37 8.49
C PRO A 245 -17.83 5.02 8.03
N GLU A 246 -17.72 6.06 7.20
CA GLU A 246 -18.80 6.38 6.26
C GLU A 246 -18.63 5.48 5.05
N LEU A 247 -19.56 4.54 4.92
CA LEU A 247 -19.66 3.62 3.80
C LEU A 247 -19.82 4.47 2.52
N TYR A 248 -18.76 4.66 1.74
CA TYR A 248 -18.94 4.99 0.33
C TYR A 248 -19.58 3.77 -0.30
N ALA A 249 -20.91 3.80 -0.38
CA ALA A 249 -21.66 2.83 -1.14
C ALA A 249 -21.19 2.93 -2.59
N GLU A 250 -20.75 1.80 -3.16
CA GLU A 250 -20.76 1.68 -4.61
C GLU A 250 -22.13 2.16 -5.13
N PRO A 251 -22.18 2.86 -6.27
CA PRO A 251 -23.40 2.95 -7.03
C PRO A 251 -23.80 1.53 -7.45
N ASN A 252 -24.69 0.92 -6.67
CA ASN A 252 -25.45 -0.29 -6.97
C ASN A 252 -24.68 -1.49 -7.55
N ASN A 253 -24.27 -2.41 -6.66
CA ASN A 253 -24.53 -3.82 -6.94
C ASN A 253 -24.63 -4.64 -5.64
N GLY A 254 -25.79 -4.60 -4.96
CA GLY A 254 -26.04 -5.40 -3.74
C GLY A 254 -25.73 -6.90 -3.92
N GLU A 255 -25.74 -7.38 -5.17
CA GLU A 255 -25.26 -8.70 -5.58
C GLU A 255 -23.78 -8.94 -5.28
N VAL A 256 -22.89 -8.01 -5.66
CA VAL A 256 -21.44 -8.12 -5.43
C VAL A 256 -21.15 -8.25 -3.95
N ARG A 257 -21.76 -7.38 -3.13
CA ARG A 257 -21.62 -7.43 -1.68
C ARG A 257 -22.13 -8.75 -1.10
N ARG A 258 -23.27 -9.26 -1.58
CA ARG A 258 -23.83 -10.54 -1.12
C ARG A 258 -22.89 -11.70 -1.44
N ARG A 259 -22.35 -11.76 -2.66
CA ARG A 259 -21.35 -12.77 -3.06
C ARG A 259 -20.08 -12.66 -2.21
N GLY A 260 -19.62 -11.44 -1.90
CA GLY A 260 -18.49 -11.20 -1.01
C GLY A 260 -18.74 -11.72 0.42
N ILE A 261 -19.92 -11.45 0.98
CA ILE A 261 -20.31 -11.96 2.30
C ILE A 261 -20.35 -13.50 2.31
N GLN A 262 -20.95 -14.10 1.28
CA GLN A 262 -20.98 -15.56 1.13
C GLN A 262 -19.56 -16.15 1.07
N PHE A 263 -18.69 -15.56 0.24
CA PHE A 263 -17.30 -15.99 0.11
C PHE A 263 -16.51 -15.87 1.42
N ARG A 264 -16.66 -14.75 2.15
CA ARG A 264 -16.03 -14.58 3.46
C ARG A 264 -16.54 -15.61 4.47
N ASN A 265 -17.84 -15.91 4.49
CA ASN A 265 -18.43 -16.88 5.40
C ASN A 265 -17.97 -18.32 5.07
N GLU A 266 -17.85 -18.67 3.79
CA GLU A 266 -17.27 -19.93 3.29
C GLU A 266 -15.85 -20.09 3.82
N ILE A 267 -15.00 -19.08 3.62
CA ILE A 267 -13.61 -19.05 4.10
C ILE A 267 -13.53 -19.15 5.63
N ALA A 268 -14.30 -18.34 6.35
CA ALA A 268 -14.28 -18.33 7.82
C ALA A 268 -14.66 -19.70 8.40
N THR A 269 -15.66 -20.35 7.80
CA THR A 269 -16.10 -21.70 8.20
C THR A 269 -15.03 -22.74 7.89
N LEU A 270 -14.42 -22.68 6.70
CA LEU A 270 -13.35 -23.59 6.28
C LEU A 270 -12.16 -23.50 7.24
N MET A 271 -11.68 -22.28 7.52
CA MET A 271 -10.54 -22.05 8.40
C MET A 271 -10.82 -22.51 9.83
N TYR A 272 -12.03 -22.31 10.34
CA TYR A 272 -12.39 -22.73 11.69
C TYR A 272 -12.47 -24.25 11.86
N ARG A 273 -12.81 -24.99 10.79
CA ARG A 273 -12.82 -26.46 10.77
C ARG A 273 -11.41 -27.08 10.77
N GLN A 274 -10.42 -26.32 10.31
CA GLN A 274 -9.03 -26.76 10.17
C GLN A 274 -8.13 -26.28 11.33
N ARG A 275 -8.71 -25.65 12.36
CA ARG A 275 -7.98 -25.07 13.49
C ARG A 275 -7.43 -26.11 14.46
#